data_AF-A0A832HRM3-F1
#
_entry.id   AF-A0A832HRM3-F1
#
_cell.length_a   1.000
_cell.length_b   1.000
_cell.length_c   1.000
_cell.angle_alpha   90.00
_cell.angle_beta   90.00
_cell.angle_gamma   90.00
#
_symmetry.space_group_name_H-M   'P 1'
#
loop_
_entity.id
_entity.type
_entity.pdbx_description
1 polymer ?
#
loop_
_entity_poly.entity_id
_entity_poly.type
_entity_poly.pdbx_seq_one_letter_code
_entity_poly.pdbx_strand_id
1 'polypeptide(L)'
;MKNAIITAAAEAFRSSMPVDASVSAHTRNARKIASEWKRKCVALVPGIRYEETVAQDLGQRIDILDEQDQCAYELKVSGKNAYAEFYKDIVKVLMWNEAHEAQSKKIKEFVFMTEETWGKKQLDTDMPKAFIKFLLAKFELSVKIEYPYKLDSTRNE
;
A
#
# COMPACT_ATOMS: atom_id res chain seq x y z
N MET A 1 -12.20 10.01 3.53
CA MET A 1 -11.61 8.87 4.27
C MET A 1 -10.18 8.59 3.84
N LYS A 2 -9.88 8.62 2.53
CA LYS A 2 -8.54 8.44 1.93
C LYS A 2 -7.37 9.12 2.67
N ASN A 3 -7.51 10.40 3.03
CA ASN A 3 -6.46 11.14 3.74
C ASN A 3 -6.18 10.58 5.15
N ALA A 4 -7.17 10.01 5.83
CA ALA A 4 -6.99 9.41 7.15
C ALA A 4 -6.16 8.12 7.10
N ILE A 5 -6.33 7.29 6.06
CA ILE A 5 -5.55 6.05 5.88
C ILE A 5 -4.07 6.35 5.59
N ILE A 6 -3.81 7.36 4.74
CA ILE A 6 -2.44 7.82 4.42
C ILE A 6 -1.80 8.46 5.65
N THR A 7 -2.55 9.30 6.38
CA THR A 7 -2.07 9.92 7.64
C THR A 7 -1.76 8.87 8.70
N ALA A 8 -2.59 7.84 8.84
CA ALA A 8 -2.35 6.73 9.75
C ALA A 8 -1.05 5.98 9.41
N ALA A 9 -0.72 5.83 8.12
CA ALA A 9 0.54 5.24 7.71
C ALA A 9 1.72 6.12 8.15
N ALA A 10 1.65 7.43 7.89
CA ALA A 10 2.68 8.39 8.30
C ALA A 10 2.91 8.36 9.82
N GLU A 11 1.85 8.28 10.62
CA GLU A 11 1.95 8.15 12.07
C GLU A 11 2.58 6.83 12.51
N ALA A 12 2.20 5.71 11.90
CA ALA A 12 2.75 4.39 12.21
C ALA A 12 4.25 4.30 11.90
N PHE A 13 4.71 4.95 10.83
CA PHE A 13 6.15 5.11 10.58
C PHE A 13 6.81 5.88 11.73
N ARG A 14 6.30 7.08 12.10
CA ARG A 14 6.92 7.94 13.12
C ARG A 14 7.04 7.27 14.49
N SER A 15 6.04 6.49 14.91
CA SER A 15 6.01 5.87 16.24
C SER A 15 6.90 4.62 16.38
N SER A 16 7.36 4.05 15.26
CA SER A 16 8.02 2.74 15.25
C SER A 16 9.43 2.75 14.62
N MET A 17 9.93 3.86 14.09
CA MET A 17 11.28 3.88 13.49
C MET A 17 12.41 3.62 14.51
N PRO A 18 13.27 2.61 14.29
CA PRO A 18 14.31 2.21 15.22
C PRO A 18 15.56 3.09 15.12
N VAL A 19 16.36 3.01 16.18
CA VAL A 19 17.71 3.58 16.29
C VAL A 19 18.79 2.59 15.79
N ASP A 20 18.40 1.36 15.39
CA ASP A 20 19.31 0.22 15.23
C ASP A 20 19.14 -0.51 13.87
N ALA A 21 20.25 -0.98 13.28
CA ALA A 21 20.38 -1.27 11.84
C ALA A 21 20.38 -2.77 11.44
N SER A 22 20.06 -3.68 12.37
CA SER A 22 20.07 -5.13 12.06
C SER A 22 18.88 -5.56 11.20
N VAL A 23 19.09 -6.57 10.34
CA VAL A 23 18.03 -7.11 9.45
C VAL A 23 16.84 -7.66 10.24
N SER A 24 17.10 -8.34 11.36
CA SER A 24 16.05 -8.85 12.25
C SER A 24 15.25 -7.73 12.91
N ALA A 25 15.89 -6.61 13.26
CA ALA A 25 15.22 -5.39 13.73
C ALA A 25 14.35 -4.77 12.62
N HIS A 26 14.85 -4.72 11.37
CA HIS A 26 14.07 -4.22 10.23
C HIS A 26 12.81 -5.06 9.96
N THR A 27 12.89 -6.39 9.96
CA THR A 27 11.72 -7.25 9.75
C THR A 27 10.70 -7.12 10.88
N ARG A 28 11.17 -7.11 12.14
CA ARG A 28 10.30 -6.92 13.30
C ARG A 28 9.60 -5.57 13.25
N ASN A 29 10.35 -4.54 12.87
CA ASN A 29 9.82 -3.20 12.76
C ASN A 29 8.79 -3.05 11.63
N ALA A 30 9.07 -3.64 10.46
CA ALA A 30 8.12 -3.62 9.36
C ALA A 30 6.77 -4.24 9.74
N ARG A 31 6.80 -5.36 10.48
CA ARG A 31 5.58 -5.97 11.03
C ARG A 31 4.89 -5.06 12.04
N LYS A 32 5.65 -4.39 12.92
CA LYS A 32 5.11 -3.45 13.91
C LYS A 32 4.41 -2.26 13.23
N ILE A 33 5.07 -1.63 12.27
CA ILE A 33 4.52 -0.51 11.48
C ILE A 33 3.24 -0.94 10.76
N ALA A 34 3.27 -2.07 10.06
CA ALA A 34 2.09 -2.57 9.33
C ALA A 34 0.92 -2.87 10.29
N SER A 35 1.19 -3.51 11.42
CA SER A 35 0.17 -3.80 12.44
C SER A 35 -0.41 -2.53 13.07
N GLU A 36 0.45 -1.55 13.37
CA GLU A 36 0.02 -0.28 13.96
C GLU A 36 -0.79 0.56 12.98
N TRP A 37 -0.38 0.61 11.71
CA TRP A 37 -1.12 1.26 10.64
C TRP A 37 -2.52 0.66 10.50
N LYS A 38 -2.64 -0.67 10.40
CA LYS A 38 -3.92 -1.38 10.34
C LYS A 38 -4.79 -1.02 11.54
N ARG A 39 -4.25 -1.11 12.76
CA ARG A 39 -4.96 -0.75 14.00
C ARG A 39 -5.48 0.69 13.99
N LYS A 40 -4.67 1.65 13.52
CA LYS A 40 -5.07 3.07 13.42
C LYS A 40 -6.20 3.25 12.41
N CYS A 41 -6.12 2.58 11.26
CA CYS A 41 -7.20 2.63 10.27
C CYS A 41 -8.52 2.12 10.87
N VAL A 42 -8.51 1.07 11.70
CA VAL A 42 -9.74 0.50 12.30
C VAL A 42 -10.43 1.54 13.17
N ALA A 43 -9.65 2.28 13.94
CA ALA A 43 -10.16 3.30 14.83
C ALA A 43 -10.69 4.54 14.08
N LEU A 44 -10.15 4.83 12.89
CA LEU A 44 -10.42 6.08 12.16
C LEU A 44 -11.49 5.95 11.08
N VAL A 45 -11.63 4.77 10.46
CA VAL A 45 -12.49 4.59 9.30
C VAL A 45 -13.43 3.39 9.52
N PRO A 46 -14.69 3.63 9.88
CA PRO A 46 -15.68 2.57 10.00
C PRO A 46 -15.94 1.88 8.66
N GLY A 47 -16.10 0.55 8.67
CA GLY A 47 -16.56 -0.20 7.50
C GLY A 47 -15.48 -0.62 6.50
N ILE A 48 -14.19 -0.38 6.78
CA ILE A 48 -13.10 -0.92 5.96
C ILE A 48 -12.77 -2.36 6.35
N ARG A 49 -12.36 -3.16 5.37
CA ARG A 49 -11.93 -4.55 5.54
C ARG A 49 -10.42 -4.64 5.55
N TYR A 50 -9.88 -5.61 6.29
CA TYR A 50 -8.45 -5.84 6.43
C TYR A 50 -8.07 -7.19 5.91
N GLU A 51 -6.91 -7.25 5.27
CA GLU A 51 -6.38 -8.49 4.71
C GLU A 51 -7.46 -9.21 3.87
N GLU A 52 -8.15 -8.44 3.04
CA GLU A 52 -9.24 -8.95 2.22
C GLU A 52 -8.66 -9.97 1.25
N THR A 53 -9.25 -11.16 1.23
CA THR A 53 -8.76 -12.24 0.37
C THR A 53 -9.01 -11.89 -1.10
N VAL A 54 -7.96 -11.97 -1.92
CA VAL A 54 -8.05 -11.69 -3.37
C VAL A 54 -9.00 -12.66 -4.05
N ALA A 55 -8.74 -13.95 -3.85
CA ALA A 55 -9.60 -15.08 -4.20
C ALA A 55 -9.19 -16.27 -3.32
N GLN A 56 -10.12 -17.19 -3.05
CA GLN A 56 -9.92 -18.27 -2.06
C GLN A 56 -8.72 -19.19 -2.38
N ASP A 57 -8.39 -19.36 -3.66
CA ASP A 57 -7.37 -20.25 -4.20
C ASP A 57 -6.01 -19.58 -4.43
N LEU A 58 -5.92 -18.25 -4.37
CA LEU A 58 -4.67 -17.52 -4.66
C LEU A 58 -3.77 -17.30 -3.44
N GLY A 59 -4.30 -17.44 -2.22
CA GLY A 59 -3.55 -17.21 -0.98
C GLY A 59 -3.00 -15.78 -0.83
N GLN A 60 -3.49 -14.83 -1.63
CA GLN A 60 -3.10 -13.42 -1.59
C GLN A 60 -4.19 -12.59 -0.91
N ARG A 61 -3.76 -11.48 -0.30
CA ARG A 61 -4.64 -10.55 0.41
C ARG A 61 -4.29 -9.10 0.07
N ILE A 62 -5.31 -8.24 0.09
CA ILE A 62 -5.21 -6.79 0.01
C ILE A 62 -5.18 -6.26 1.45
N ASP A 63 -4.20 -5.43 1.79
CA ASP A 63 -4.02 -4.95 3.16
C ASP A 63 -5.27 -4.23 3.72
N ILE A 64 -5.84 -3.27 2.98
CA ILE A 64 -7.08 -2.58 3.32
C ILE A 64 -7.97 -2.41 2.09
N LEU A 65 -9.25 -2.74 2.23
CA LEU A 65 -10.29 -2.47 1.24
C LEU A 65 -11.37 -1.57 1.84
N ASP A 66 -11.55 -0.39 1.23
CA ASP A 66 -12.68 0.51 1.49
C ASP A 66 -13.74 0.30 0.40
N GLU A 67 -14.78 -0.46 0.72
CA GLU A 67 -15.87 -0.75 -0.22
C GLU A 67 -16.74 0.47 -0.52
N GLN A 68 -16.78 1.46 0.38
CA GLN A 68 -17.60 2.67 0.19
C GLN A 68 -16.97 3.57 -0.87
N ASP A 69 -15.66 3.80 -0.75
CA ASP A 69 -14.89 4.61 -1.71
C ASP A 69 -14.38 3.78 -2.91
N GLN A 70 -14.67 2.47 -2.95
CA GLN A 70 -14.18 1.52 -3.96
C GLN A 70 -12.65 1.59 -4.11
N CYS A 71 -11.95 1.66 -2.97
CA CYS A 71 -10.54 1.98 -2.89
C CYS A 71 -9.75 0.92 -2.13
N ALA A 72 -8.67 0.42 -2.71
CA ALA A 72 -7.74 -0.50 -2.07
C ALA A 72 -6.44 0.22 -1.69
N TYR A 73 -5.83 -0.21 -0.58
CA TYR A 73 -4.57 0.33 -0.07
C TYR A 73 -3.61 -0.79 0.26
N GLU A 74 -2.35 -0.62 -0.12
CA GLU A 74 -1.24 -1.53 0.22
C GLU A 74 -0.10 -0.72 0.83
N LEU A 75 0.48 -1.20 1.92
CA LEU A 75 1.59 -0.54 2.60
C LEU A 75 2.87 -1.36 2.54
N LYS A 76 3.82 -0.86 1.75
CA LYS A 76 5.18 -1.38 1.73
C LYS A 76 6.08 -0.54 2.64
N VAL A 77 6.38 -1.04 3.84
CA VAL A 77 7.19 -0.31 4.84
C VAL A 77 8.58 0.08 4.33
N SER A 78 9.28 -0.83 3.64
CA SER A 78 10.60 -0.53 3.07
C SER A 78 10.47 -0.25 1.58
N GLY A 79 10.93 0.93 1.14
CA GLY A 79 10.96 1.30 -0.28
C GLY A 79 11.97 0.49 -1.10
N LYS A 80 12.78 -0.37 -0.47
CA LYS A 80 13.61 -1.34 -1.19
C LYS A 80 12.72 -2.31 -1.96
N ASN A 81 13.01 -2.49 -3.26
CA ASN A 81 12.22 -3.30 -4.19
C ASN A 81 10.74 -2.89 -4.30
N ALA A 82 10.44 -1.60 -4.09
CA ALA A 82 9.11 -1.04 -4.26
C ALA A 82 8.53 -1.32 -5.66
N TYR A 83 9.35 -1.36 -6.71
CA TYR A 83 8.90 -1.75 -8.06
C TYR A 83 8.18 -3.11 -8.04
N ALA A 84 8.85 -4.17 -7.60
CA ALA A 84 8.29 -5.53 -7.66
C ALA A 84 7.00 -5.66 -6.84
N GLU A 85 6.97 -5.04 -5.67
CA GLU A 85 5.79 -5.03 -4.80
C GLU A 85 4.63 -4.25 -5.44
N PHE A 86 4.90 -3.08 -6.02
CA PHE A 86 3.89 -2.27 -6.71
C PHE A 86 3.18 -3.03 -7.82
N TYR A 87 3.90 -3.71 -8.72
CA TYR A 87 3.26 -4.49 -9.79
C TYR A 87 2.50 -5.69 -9.24
N LYS A 88 3.07 -6.41 -8.27
CA LYS A 88 2.42 -7.55 -7.63
C LYS A 88 1.09 -7.12 -6.99
N ASP A 89 1.07 -5.99 -6.31
CA ASP A 89 -0.10 -5.50 -5.60
C ASP A 89 -1.17 -4.97 -6.55
N ILE A 90 -0.78 -4.40 -7.70
CA ILE A 90 -1.73 -4.10 -8.78
C ILE A 90 -2.37 -5.39 -9.32
N VAL A 91 -1.58 -6.45 -9.54
CA VAL A 91 -2.12 -7.74 -10.00
C VAL A 91 -3.15 -8.28 -9.00
N LYS A 92 -2.91 -8.16 -7.69
CA LYS A 92 -3.92 -8.54 -6.68
C LYS A 92 -5.24 -7.79 -6.88
N VAL A 93 -5.19 -6.47 -7.09
CA VAL A 93 -6.40 -5.65 -7.29
C VAL A 93 -7.15 -6.06 -8.57
N LEU A 94 -6.42 -6.30 -9.66
CA LEU A 94 -7.03 -6.76 -10.91
C LEU A 94 -7.67 -8.15 -10.75
N MET A 95 -6.98 -9.08 -10.08
CA MET A 95 -7.52 -10.42 -9.80
C MET A 95 -8.71 -10.39 -8.85
N TRP A 96 -8.71 -9.50 -7.84
CA TRP A 96 -9.85 -9.33 -6.96
C TRP A 96 -11.06 -8.83 -7.75
N ASN A 97 -10.87 -7.84 -8.62
CA ASN A 97 -11.94 -7.31 -9.49
C ASN A 97 -12.53 -8.39 -10.39
N GLU A 98 -11.69 -9.23 -11.01
CA GLU A 98 -12.11 -10.36 -11.82
C GLU A 98 -12.94 -11.37 -10.99
N ALA A 99 -12.43 -11.78 -9.84
CA ALA A 99 -13.07 -12.78 -8.98
C ALA A 99 -14.41 -12.29 -8.37
N HIS A 100 -14.62 -10.98 -8.28
CA HIS A 100 -15.79 -10.35 -7.66
C HIS A 100 -16.71 -9.63 -8.66
N GLU A 101 -16.49 -9.80 -9.97
CA GLU A 101 -17.22 -9.09 -11.03
C GLU A 101 -18.74 -9.20 -10.88
N ALA A 102 -19.24 -10.41 -10.56
CA ALA A 102 -20.67 -10.69 -10.38
C ALA A 102 -21.34 -9.85 -9.27
N GLN A 103 -20.56 -9.27 -8.35
CA GLN A 103 -21.08 -8.50 -7.21
C GLN A 103 -21.26 -7.01 -7.55
N SER A 104 -20.94 -6.57 -8.78
CA SER A 104 -20.99 -5.15 -9.21
C SER A 104 -20.18 -4.19 -8.31
N LYS A 105 -19.28 -4.72 -7.48
CA LYS A 105 -18.38 -3.98 -6.61
C LYS A 105 -16.97 -4.13 -7.15
N LYS A 106 -16.52 -3.16 -7.92
CA LYS A 106 -15.17 -3.11 -8.49
C LYS A 106 -14.34 -2.08 -7.74
N ILE A 107 -13.09 -2.42 -7.41
CA ILE A 107 -12.07 -1.46 -6.98
C ILE A 107 -11.76 -0.54 -8.15
N LYS A 108 -11.99 0.76 -7.96
CA LYS A 108 -11.74 1.82 -8.95
C LYS A 108 -10.53 2.67 -8.62
N GLU A 109 -10.10 2.68 -7.36
CA GLU A 109 -8.89 3.37 -6.94
C GLU A 109 -7.96 2.44 -6.16
N PHE A 110 -6.67 2.53 -6.44
CA PHE A 110 -5.63 1.83 -5.71
C PHE A 110 -4.56 2.80 -5.25
N VAL A 111 -4.21 2.74 -3.96
CA VAL A 111 -3.18 3.58 -3.35
C VAL A 111 -2.05 2.70 -2.84
N PHE A 112 -0.90 2.79 -3.47
CA PHE A 112 0.32 2.13 -3.02
C PHE A 112 1.14 3.10 -2.16
N MET A 113 1.41 2.71 -0.91
CA MET A 113 2.18 3.52 0.03
C MET A 113 3.53 2.91 0.31
N THR A 114 4.59 3.73 0.27
CA THR A 114 5.92 3.28 0.69
C THR A 114 6.80 4.43 1.19
N GLU A 115 7.95 4.14 1.80
CA GLU A 115 8.85 5.22 2.22
C GLU A 115 9.50 5.92 1.01
N GLU A 116 9.72 7.22 1.14
CA GLU A 116 10.06 8.13 0.06
C GLU A 116 11.44 7.88 -0.57
N THR A 117 12.45 7.59 0.25
CA THR A 117 13.88 7.64 -0.09
C THR A 117 14.25 6.65 -1.20
N TRP A 118 13.76 5.42 -1.07
CA TRP A 118 13.91 4.37 -2.08
C TRP A 118 12.68 4.29 -2.98
N GLY A 119 11.49 4.55 -2.44
CA GLY A 119 10.24 4.51 -3.19
C GLY A 119 10.27 5.40 -4.42
N LYS A 120 10.57 6.70 -4.25
CA LYS A 120 10.63 7.66 -5.38
C LYS A 120 11.62 7.25 -6.45
N LYS A 121 12.81 6.77 -6.05
CA LYS A 121 13.86 6.34 -6.99
C LYS A 121 13.39 5.25 -7.94
N GLN A 122 12.46 4.39 -7.49
CA GLN A 122 11.97 3.28 -8.30
C GLN A 122 10.63 3.61 -8.98
N LEU A 123 9.73 4.28 -8.28
CA LEU A 123 8.34 4.44 -8.68
C LEU A 123 8.04 5.75 -9.43
N ASP A 124 8.88 6.78 -9.29
CA ASP A 124 8.73 8.03 -10.07
C ASP A 124 9.43 7.95 -11.44
N THR A 125 9.79 6.74 -11.89
CA THR A 125 10.37 6.50 -13.21
C THR A 125 9.29 6.46 -14.31
N ASP A 126 9.71 6.48 -15.58
CA ASP A 126 8.77 6.57 -16.70
C ASP A 126 7.89 5.34 -16.86
N MET A 127 8.44 4.15 -16.56
CA MET A 127 7.71 2.89 -16.73
C MET A 127 6.48 2.77 -15.80
N PRO A 128 6.58 2.97 -14.47
CA PRO A 128 5.40 3.04 -13.60
C PRO A 128 4.40 4.12 -14.01
N LYS A 129 4.85 5.32 -14.40
CA LYS A 129 3.95 6.40 -14.87
C LYS A 129 3.17 6.00 -16.11
N ALA A 130 3.83 5.38 -17.09
CA ALA A 130 3.18 4.87 -18.30
C ALA A 130 2.18 3.75 -17.96
N PHE A 131 2.56 2.86 -17.04
CA PHE A 131 1.70 1.77 -16.59
C PHE A 131 0.46 2.26 -15.85
N ILE A 132 0.57 3.26 -14.98
CA ILE A 132 -0.58 3.88 -14.30
C ILE A 132 -1.58 4.46 -15.31
N LYS A 133 -1.09 5.15 -16.35
CA LYS A 133 -1.94 5.66 -17.43
C LYS A 133 -2.63 4.53 -18.19
N PHE A 134 -1.91 3.44 -18.45
CA PHE A 134 -2.46 2.24 -19.08
C PHE A 134 -3.57 1.60 -18.23
N LEU A 135 -3.37 1.48 -16.92
CA LEU A 135 -4.37 0.91 -15.99
C LEU A 135 -5.65 1.74 -15.97
N LEU A 136 -5.55 3.06 -15.94
CA LEU A 136 -6.70 3.93 -16.02
C LEU A 136 -7.44 3.76 -17.36
N ALA A 137 -6.71 3.73 -18.47
CA ALA A 137 -7.30 3.66 -19.81
C ALA A 137 -7.93 2.29 -20.14
N LYS A 138 -7.39 1.19 -19.60
CA LYS A 138 -7.82 -0.17 -19.94
C LYS A 138 -8.71 -0.84 -18.91
N PHE A 139 -8.51 -0.50 -17.63
CA PHE A 139 -9.19 -1.15 -16.53
C PHE A 139 -10.05 -0.17 -15.71
N GLU A 140 -10.06 1.12 -16.05
CA GLU A 140 -10.72 2.19 -15.29
C GLU A 140 -10.22 2.25 -13.83
N LEU A 141 -8.98 1.81 -13.62
CA LEU A 141 -8.34 1.78 -12.30
C LEU A 141 -7.43 3.00 -12.15
N SER A 142 -7.84 3.92 -11.28
CA SER A 142 -7.02 5.04 -10.84
C SER A 142 -5.96 4.54 -9.86
N VAL A 143 -4.68 4.82 -10.10
CA VAL A 143 -3.58 4.40 -9.23
C VAL A 143 -2.83 5.62 -8.72
N LYS A 144 -2.59 5.66 -7.41
CA LYS A 144 -1.77 6.67 -6.74
C LYS A 144 -0.63 6.00 -5.99
N ILE A 145 0.52 6.67 -6.00
CA ILE A 145 1.67 6.31 -5.18
C ILE A 145 1.83 7.42 -4.15
N GLU A 146 1.88 7.02 -2.88
CA GLU A 146 1.97 7.93 -1.75
C GLU A 146 3.24 7.62 -0.94
N TYR A 147 3.91 8.69 -0.49
CA TYR A 147 5.15 8.59 0.26
C TYR A 147 4.95 9.15 1.68
N PRO A 148 4.27 8.43 2.59
CA PRO A 148 3.87 8.96 3.89
C PRO A 148 5.04 9.23 4.85
N TYR A 149 6.25 8.79 4.52
CA TYR A 149 7.42 8.91 5.38
C TYR A 149 8.71 9.02 4.57
N LYS A 150 9.64 9.87 5.03
CA LYS A 150 10.99 10.02 4.50
C LYS A 150 12.01 9.61 5.54
N LEU A 151 12.96 8.75 5.18
CA LEU A 151 14.09 8.43 6.05
C LEU A 151 14.99 9.65 6.16
N ASP A 152 15.31 10.05 7.39
CA ASP A 152 16.31 11.11 7.62
C ASP A 152 17.68 10.57 7.25
N SER A 153 18.28 11.10 6.18
CA SER A 153 19.61 10.70 5.70
C SER A 153 20.74 11.14 6.64
N THR A 154 20.45 11.95 7.66
CA THR A 154 21.40 12.49 8.65
C THR A 154 21.70 11.55 9.82
N ARG A 155 21.10 10.35 9.88
CA ARG A 155 21.30 9.39 10.99
C ARG A 155 22.21 8.21 10.65
N ASN A 156 22.80 8.20 9.47
CA ASN A 156 23.70 7.14 9.01
C ASN A 156 25.00 7.71 8.39
N GLU A 157 25.60 8.70 9.07
CA GLU A 157 27.02 9.04 8.92
C GLU A 157 27.73 8.86 10.26
#